data_AF-A0A8B6XCI0-F1
#
_entry.id   AF-A0A8B6XCI0-F1
#
_cell.length_a   1.000
_cell.length_b   1.000
_cell.length_c   1.000
_cell.angle_alpha   90.00
_cell.angle_beta   90.00
_cell.angle_gamma   90.00
#
_symmetry.space_group_name_H-M   'P 1'
#
loop_
_entity.id
_entity.type
_entity.pdbx_description
1 polymer ?
#
loop_
_entity_poly.entity_id
_entity_poly.type
_entity_poly.pdbx_seq_one_letter_code
_entity_poly.pdbx_strand_id
1 'polypeptide(L)'
;MNRFSQFIADTCVSTLANLASKTEAMNLKTLNANSSLKYNLIMDPYITVEITDRTSFSVFEQKQGIVIPNGPALSEARIADFLLGAQRVKKQYEAVSSMRSGRFPSAWVIVSAYYCAYFACIELCKLNDRISISFEEDELASLKQKALGPGHADFFQDPQQNFVGSSYAGKLRFKAIGTKPHAIAWENAHITIRKIFEKKEWLDATYYTKLLSDPEQSPSRIRNIWNYRRSDYFGATGEDHAREFRSIIGNHDGAYAWTRRKAGSTYPMDPCVIAAFCEALSLAILDAYDRAISILTARD
;
A
#
# COMPACT_ATOMS: atom_id res chain seq x y z
N MET A 1 13.94 -14.04 -7.56
CA MET A 1 12.61 -13.47 -7.24
C MET A 1 11.54 -14.42 -7.73
N ASN A 2 10.47 -14.67 -6.95
CA ASN A 2 9.37 -15.52 -7.42
C ASN A 2 8.50 -14.78 -8.46
N ARG A 3 7.72 -15.53 -9.25
CA ARG A 3 6.94 -15.00 -10.37
C ARG A 3 5.87 -13.99 -9.93
N PHE A 4 5.16 -14.27 -8.84
CA PHE A 4 4.16 -13.35 -8.28
C PHE A 4 4.77 -11.99 -7.91
N SER A 5 5.85 -11.99 -7.13
CA SER A 5 6.56 -10.78 -6.73
C SER A 5 7.14 -10.02 -7.91
N GLN A 6 7.75 -10.73 -8.87
CA GLN A 6 8.32 -10.11 -10.07
C GLN A 6 7.24 -9.40 -10.89
N PHE A 7 6.08 -10.05 -11.11
CA PHE A 7 5.01 -9.46 -11.91
C PHE A 7 4.36 -8.25 -11.24
N ILE A 8 4.27 -8.26 -9.90
CA ILE A 8 3.87 -7.07 -9.14
C ILE A 8 4.90 -5.95 -9.33
N ALA A 9 6.19 -6.25 -9.19
CA ALA A 9 7.25 -5.26 -9.37
C ALA A 9 7.21 -4.66 -10.78
N ASP A 10 7.09 -5.49 -11.82
CA ASP A 10 6.99 -5.04 -13.21
C ASP A 10 5.75 -4.15 -13.44
N THR A 11 4.62 -4.48 -12.81
CA THR A 11 3.40 -3.65 -12.87
C THR A 11 3.65 -2.29 -12.23
N CYS A 12 4.23 -2.26 -11.03
CA CYS A 12 4.57 -1.03 -10.32
C CYS A 12 5.55 -0.17 -11.14
N VAL A 13 6.59 -0.79 -11.71
CA VAL A 13 7.60 -0.11 -12.53
C VAL A 13 6.97 0.46 -13.81
N SER A 14 6.07 -0.27 -14.45
CA SER A 14 5.34 0.23 -15.63
C SER A 14 4.51 1.46 -15.29
N THR A 15 3.79 1.45 -14.17
CA THR A 15 3.06 2.63 -13.67
C THR A 15 4.00 3.79 -13.38
N LEU A 16 5.10 3.55 -12.66
CA LEU A 16 6.07 4.58 -12.30
C LEU A 16 6.73 5.19 -13.53
N ALA A 17 7.06 4.39 -14.55
CA ALA A 17 7.57 4.88 -15.82
C ALA A 17 6.54 5.76 -16.55
N ASN A 18 5.26 5.38 -16.52
CA ASN A 18 4.19 6.19 -17.09
C ASN A 18 4.05 7.53 -16.36
N LEU A 19 4.09 7.54 -15.02
CA LEU A 19 4.07 8.78 -14.24
C LEU A 19 5.31 9.64 -14.54
N ALA A 20 6.50 9.03 -14.53
CA ALA A 20 7.75 9.72 -14.79
C ALA A 20 7.74 10.41 -16.16
N SER A 21 7.21 9.76 -17.21
CA SER A 21 7.10 10.38 -18.54
C SER A 21 6.31 11.70 -18.59
N LYS A 22 5.56 12.03 -17.53
CA LYS A 22 4.75 13.25 -17.41
C LYS A 22 5.33 14.27 -16.44
N THR A 23 6.40 13.94 -15.72
CA THR A 23 7.08 14.86 -14.79
C THR A 23 8.21 15.60 -15.47
N GLU A 24 8.66 16.69 -14.85
CA GLU A 24 9.99 17.24 -15.12
C GLU A 24 11.07 16.40 -14.40
N ALA A 25 12.33 16.83 -14.48
CA ALA A 25 13.43 16.23 -13.74
C ALA A 25 13.17 16.37 -12.22
N MET A 26 13.05 15.24 -11.52
CA MET A 26 12.74 15.21 -10.09
C MET A 26 14.02 15.18 -9.26
N ASN A 27 14.21 16.17 -8.37
CA ASN A 27 15.31 16.14 -7.43
C ASN A 27 15.04 15.16 -6.27
N LEU A 28 15.57 13.94 -6.42
CA LEU A 28 15.38 12.87 -5.43
C LEU A 28 15.99 13.18 -4.05
N LYS A 29 16.98 14.08 -3.97
CA LYS A 29 17.67 14.42 -2.71
C LYS A 29 16.84 15.31 -1.80
N THR A 30 15.83 16.00 -2.34
CA THR A 30 14.98 16.92 -1.58
C THR A 30 13.61 16.34 -1.24
N LEU A 31 13.35 15.07 -1.60
CA LEU A 31 12.08 14.41 -1.30
C LEU A 31 11.84 14.37 0.21
N ASN A 32 10.68 14.89 0.62
CA ASN A 32 10.26 14.93 2.01
C ASN A 32 8.73 14.90 2.10
N ALA A 33 8.16 15.05 3.30
CA ALA A 33 6.71 15.01 3.50
C ALA A 33 5.94 16.03 2.64
N ASN A 34 6.54 17.16 2.29
CA ASN A 34 5.93 18.19 1.44
C ASN A 34 5.88 17.78 -0.04
N SER A 35 6.62 16.74 -0.43
CA SER A 35 6.52 16.14 -1.76
C SER A 35 5.36 15.14 -1.86
N SER A 36 4.70 14.79 -0.75
CA SER A 36 3.63 13.79 -0.72
C SER A 36 2.39 14.24 -1.48
N LEU A 37 1.61 13.28 -2.00
CA LEU A 37 0.33 13.57 -2.63
C LEU A 37 -0.58 14.32 -1.67
N LYS A 38 -0.70 13.86 -0.43
CA LYS A 38 -1.56 14.49 0.59
C LYS A 38 -1.24 15.97 0.77
N TYR A 39 0.04 16.30 0.94
CA TYR A 39 0.47 17.68 1.10
C TYR A 39 0.14 18.52 -0.15
N ASN A 40 0.43 17.99 -1.34
CA ASN A 40 0.20 18.71 -2.59
C ASN A 40 -1.30 18.88 -2.91
N LEU A 41 -2.18 17.97 -2.48
CA LEU A 41 -3.64 18.20 -2.54
C LEU A 41 -4.04 19.49 -1.82
N ILE A 42 -3.37 19.82 -0.72
CA ILE A 42 -3.67 20.98 0.12
C ILE A 42 -2.92 22.23 -0.36
N MET A 43 -1.66 22.09 -0.77
CA MET A 43 -0.74 23.23 -0.93
C MET A 43 -0.43 23.58 -2.38
N ASP A 44 -0.49 22.63 -3.32
CA ASP A 44 -0.04 22.87 -4.70
C ASP A 44 -1.14 23.56 -5.54
N PRO A 45 -0.95 24.81 -6.01
CA PRO A 45 -1.97 25.53 -6.76
C PRO A 45 -2.31 24.91 -8.13
N TYR A 46 -1.44 24.06 -8.69
CA TYR A 46 -1.71 23.37 -9.96
C TYR A 46 -2.68 22.20 -9.79
N ILE A 47 -2.74 21.62 -8.60
CA ILE A 47 -3.64 20.53 -8.27
C ILE A 47 -5.00 21.09 -7.80
N THR A 48 -6.02 20.85 -8.61
CA THR A 48 -7.41 21.19 -8.29
C THR A 48 -8.03 20.09 -7.45
N VAL A 49 -8.69 20.50 -6.35
CA VAL A 49 -9.57 19.63 -5.55
C VAL A 49 -11.00 20.13 -5.70
N GLU A 50 -11.85 19.30 -6.29
CA GLU A 50 -13.25 19.58 -6.57
C GLU A 50 -14.14 18.68 -5.72
N ILE A 51 -14.83 19.25 -4.73
CA ILE A 51 -15.81 18.56 -3.91
C ILE A 51 -17.05 18.26 -4.75
N THR A 52 -17.31 16.97 -4.97
CA THR A 52 -18.41 16.50 -5.83
C THR A 52 -19.68 16.22 -5.07
N ASP A 53 -19.59 15.76 -3.82
CA ASP A 53 -20.72 15.57 -2.90
C ASP A 53 -20.22 15.54 -1.44
N ARG A 54 -21.13 15.38 -0.46
CA ARG A 54 -20.82 15.31 0.98
C ARG A 54 -19.73 14.28 1.35
N THR A 55 -19.53 13.25 0.54
CA THR A 55 -18.65 12.11 0.84
C THR A 55 -17.53 11.92 -0.17
N SER A 56 -17.42 12.78 -1.18
CA SER A 56 -16.45 12.57 -2.24
C SER A 56 -15.93 13.86 -2.86
N PHE A 57 -14.69 13.78 -3.32
CA PHE A 57 -14.00 14.84 -4.05
C PHE A 57 -13.18 14.25 -5.19
N SER A 58 -12.91 15.06 -6.20
CA SER A 58 -12.07 14.72 -7.34
C SER A 58 -10.80 15.57 -7.32
N VAL A 59 -9.70 14.96 -7.72
CA VAL A 59 -8.39 15.58 -7.83
C VAL A 59 -7.92 15.49 -9.27
N PHE A 60 -7.49 16.62 -9.83
CA PHE A 60 -6.96 16.70 -11.18
C PHE A 60 -6.12 17.96 -11.39
N GLU A 61 -5.31 17.94 -12.43
CA GLU A 61 -4.70 19.14 -13.01
C GLU A 61 -5.50 19.56 -14.25
N GLN A 62 -5.47 20.85 -14.56
CA GLN A 62 -6.14 21.38 -15.75
C GLN A 62 -5.22 22.36 -16.50
N LYS A 63 -5.32 22.36 -17.82
CA LYS A 63 -4.69 23.36 -18.68
C LYS A 63 -5.72 23.85 -19.68
N GLN A 64 -5.96 25.16 -19.70
CA GLN A 64 -6.96 25.79 -20.58
C GLN A 64 -8.36 25.15 -20.48
N GLY A 65 -8.78 24.78 -19.26
CA GLY A 65 -10.08 24.16 -19.00
C GLY A 65 -10.19 22.67 -19.33
N ILE A 66 -9.09 22.05 -19.81
CA ILE A 66 -9.05 20.61 -20.12
C ILE A 66 -8.34 19.88 -18.98
N VAL A 67 -8.99 18.82 -18.48
CA VAL A 67 -8.40 17.91 -17.47
C VAL A 67 -7.20 17.19 -18.07
N ILE A 68 -6.07 17.20 -17.37
CA ILE A 68 -4.87 16.45 -17.73
C ILE A 68 -4.77 15.21 -16.81
N PRO A 69 -4.97 13.99 -17.36
CA PRO A 69 -4.87 12.77 -16.56
C PRO A 69 -3.46 12.49 -16.04
N ASN A 70 -3.29 12.54 -14.72
CA ASN A 70 -1.98 12.55 -14.05
C ASN A 70 -1.08 13.61 -14.69
N GLY A 71 -1.41 14.90 -14.53
CA GLY A 71 -0.52 15.96 -14.98
C GLY A 71 0.83 15.93 -14.24
N PRO A 72 1.73 16.88 -14.56
CA PRO A 72 3.07 16.91 -13.98
C PRO A 72 3.08 16.91 -12.45
N ALA A 73 2.33 17.81 -11.80
CA ALA A 73 2.34 17.96 -10.35
C ALA A 73 1.77 16.71 -9.64
N LEU A 74 0.68 16.14 -10.15
CA LEU A 74 0.12 14.90 -9.62
C LEU A 74 1.04 13.71 -9.84
N SER A 75 1.70 13.63 -10.99
CA SER A 75 2.62 12.55 -11.29
C SER A 75 3.83 12.59 -10.35
N GLU A 76 4.42 13.78 -10.16
CA GLU A 76 5.52 14.00 -9.23
C GLU A 76 5.13 13.65 -7.79
N ALA A 77 3.98 14.16 -7.33
CA ALA A 77 3.52 13.91 -5.98
C ALA A 77 3.23 12.42 -5.72
N ARG A 78 2.68 11.70 -6.71
CA ARG A 78 2.46 10.25 -6.63
C ARG A 78 3.76 9.44 -6.61
N ILE A 79 4.74 9.83 -7.43
CA ILE A 79 6.07 9.19 -7.41
C ILE A 79 6.74 9.41 -6.06
N ALA A 80 6.76 10.65 -5.57
CA ALA A 80 7.30 10.99 -4.26
C ALA A 80 6.64 10.19 -3.14
N ASP A 81 5.31 10.07 -3.16
CA ASP A 81 4.54 9.27 -2.21
C ASP A 81 4.99 7.80 -2.18
N PHE A 82 5.18 7.21 -3.36
CA PHE A 82 5.66 5.84 -3.49
C PHE A 82 7.10 5.69 -2.99
N LEU A 83 8.01 6.60 -3.36
CA LEU A 83 9.42 6.51 -2.96
C LEU A 83 9.58 6.62 -1.44
N LEU A 84 8.90 7.58 -0.80
CA LEU A 84 8.88 7.73 0.66
C LEU A 84 8.21 6.53 1.34
N GLY A 85 7.10 6.04 0.77
CA GLY A 85 6.39 4.87 1.25
C GLY A 85 7.22 3.58 1.17
N ALA A 86 7.95 3.36 0.07
CA ALA A 86 8.82 2.23 -0.12
C ALA A 86 10.05 2.26 0.82
N GLN A 87 10.58 3.46 1.14
CA GLN A 87 11.59 3.60 2.19
C GLN A 87 11.07 3.15 3.56
N ARG A 88 9.80 3.47 3.90
CA ARG A 88 9.16 2.93 5.11
C ARG A 88 9.05 1.40 5.06
N VAL A 89 8.68 0.82 3.92
CA VAL A 89 8.66 -0.65 3.75
C VAL A 89 10.05 -1.24 3.98
N LYS A 90 11.09 -0.64 3.40
CA LYS A 90 12.48 -1.06 3.57
C LYS A 90 12.89 -1.06 5.04
N LYS A 91 12.66 0.04 5.74
CA LYS A 91 12.99 0.18 7.18
C LYS A 91 12.22 -0.81 8.04
N GLN A 92 10.94 -1.04 7.75
CA GLN A 92 10.14 -2.03 8.44
C GLN A 92 10.66 -3.46 8.19
N TYR A 93 11.06 -3.79 6.96
CA TYR A 93 11.61 -5.09 6.61
C TYR A 93 12.99 -5.35 7.25
N GLU A 94 13.85 -4.33 7.30
CA GLU A 94 15.12 -4.34 8.03
C GLU A 94 14.89 -4.61 9.54
N ALA A 95 13.89 -3.96 10.13
CA ALA A 95 13.50 -4.18 11.53
C ALA A 95 13.00 -5.60 11.76
N VAL A 96 12.12 -6.13 10.91
CA VAL A 96 11.64 -7.52 10.97
C VAL A 96 12.80 -8.51 10.90
N SER A 97 13.73 -8.30 9.97
CA SER A 97 14.92 -9.13 9.81
C SER A 97 15.80 -9.13 11.05
N SER A 98 15.98 -7.96 11.67
CA SER A 98 16.74 -7.79 12.91
C SER A 98 16.05 -8.44 14.11
N MET A 99 14.72 -8.36 14.19
CA MET A 99 13.95 -9.03 15.24
C MET A 99 13.94 -10.54 15.07
N ARG A 100 13.97 -11.03 13.83
CA ARG A 100 14.08 -12.46 13.52
C ARG A 100 15.38 -13.05 14.06
N SER A 101 16.51 -12.38 13.81
CA SER A 101 17.83 -12.82 14.27
C SER A 101 18.07 -12.57 15.76
N GLY A 102 17.39 -11.58 16.33
CA GLY A 102 17.39 -11.33 17.78
C GLY A 102 16.52 -12.30 18.57
N ARG A 103 16.61 -12.20 19.91
CA ARG A 103 15.80 -12.99 20.87
C ARG A 103 14.46 -12.32 21.20
N PHE A 104 13.79 -11.77 20.20
CA PHE A 104 12.46 -11.20 20.38
C PHE A 104 11.41 -12.32 20.46
N PRO A 105 10.31 -12.18 21.21
CA PRO A 105 9.19 -13.11 21.14
C PRO A 105 8.57 -13.14 19.74
N SER A 106 8.17 -14.32 19.28
CA SER A 106 7.62 -14.53 17.93
C SER A 106 6.34 -13.75 17.66
N ALA A 107 5.50 -13.54 18.68
CA ALA A 107 4.34 -12.66 18.56
C ALA A 107 4.71 -11.25 18.07
N TRP A 108 5.80 -10.66 18.59
CA TRP A 108 6.29 -9.35 18.15
C TRP A 108 6.83 -9.37 16.73
N VAL A 109 7.51 -10.44 16.33
CA VAL A 109 8.02 -10.59 14.96
C VAL A 109 6.86 -10.73 13.97
N ILE A 110 5.80 -11.46 14.33
CA ILE A 110 4.57 -11.59 13.54
C ILE A 110 3.87 -10.24 13.37
N VAL A 111 3.74 -9.46 14.46
CA VAL A 111 3.16 -8.11 14.39
C VAL A 111 3.98 -7.20 13.46
N SER A 112 5.30 -7.20 13.61
CA SER A 112 6.18 -6.39 12.76
C SER A 112 6.15 -6.82 11.29
N ALA A 113 6.10 -8.13 11.02
CA ALA A 113 5.97 -8.67 9.66
C ALA A 113 4.61 -8.33 9.05
N TYR A 114 3.54 -8.34 9.85
CA TYR A 114 2.21 -7.88 9.44
C TYR A 114 2.27 -6.41 8.98
N TYR A 115 2.92 -5.53 9.74
CA TYR A 115 3.03 -4.12 9.35
C TYR A 115 3.90 -3.92 8.11
N CYS A 116 4.94 -4.73 7.92
CA CYS A 116 5.72 -4.74 6.68
C CYS A 116 4.84 -5.07 5.46
N ALA A 117 4.09 -6.17 5.54
CA ALA A 117 3.15 -6.59 4.50
C ALA A 117 2.06 -5.54 4.25
N TYR A 118 1.51 -4.96 5.32
CA TYR A 118 0.49 -3.91 5.27
C TYR A 118 0.99 -2.65 4.57
N PHE A 119 2.19 -2.17 4.90
CA PHE A 119 2.76 -0.99 4.22
C PHE A 119 3.08 -1.28 2.76
N ALA A 120 3.67 -2.44 2.45
CA ALA A 120 3.95 -2.83 1.07
C ALA A 120 2.66 -2.92 0.22
N CYS A 121 1.59 -3.46 0.81
CA CYS A 121 0.27 -3.48 0.22
C CYS A 121 -0.28 -2.08 -0.07
N ILE A 122 -0.13 -1.12 0.86
CA ILE A 122 -0.57 0.26 0.63
C ILE A 122 0.14 0.85 -0.58
N GLU A 123 1.46 0.70 -0.68
CA GLU A 123 2.21 1.25 -1.81
C GLU A 123 1.82 0.58 -3.13
N LEU A 124 1.58 -0.74 -3.14
CA LEU A 124 1.02 -1.45 -4.29
C LEU A 124 -0.33 -0.86 -4.73
N CYS A 125 -1.24 -0.64 -3.77
CA CYS A 125 -2.58 -0.10 -4.04
C CYS A 125 -2.51 1.33 -4.60
N LYS A 126 -1.64 2.19 -4.05
CA LYS A 126 -1.47 3.58 -4.52
C LYS A 126 -1.07 3.67 -5.99
N LEU A 127 -0.14 2.82 -6.43
CA LEU A 127 0.26 2.77 -7.84
C LEU A 127 -0.86 2.23 -8.75
N ASN A 128 -1.75 1.40 -8.22
CA ASN A 128 -2.86 0.82 -8.98
C ASN A 128 -4.18 1.57 -8.79
N ASP A 129 -4.11 2.88 -8.55
CA ASP A 129 -5.25 3.79 -8.39
C ASP A 129 -6.25 3.32 -7.29
N ARG A 130 -5.72 2.83 -6.17
CA ARG A 130 -6.44 2.56 -4.92
C ARG A 130 -5.75 3.30 -3.78
N ILE A 131 -5.85 4.63 -3.81
CA ILE A 131 -5.06 5.53 -2.96
C ILE A 131 -5.81 5.77 -1.65
N SER A 132 -5.32 5.22 -0.54
CA SER A 132 -5.89 5.52 0.77
C SER A 132 -5.26 6.80 1.33
N ILE A 133 -6.08 7.77 1.73
CA ILE A 133 -5.64 9.03 2.31
C ILE A 133 -6.50 9.37 3.53
N SER A 134 -5.85 9.94 4.54
CA SER A 134 -6.48 10.41 5.76
C SER A 134 -6.06 11.84 6.01
N PHE A 135 -7.01 12.70 6.37
CA PHE A 135 -6.77 14.08 6.72
C PHE A 135 -7.03 14.32 8.20
N GLU A 136 -6.14 15.05 8.83
CA GLU A 136 -6.30 15.63 10.17
C GLU A 136 -7.21 16.88 10.11
N GLU A 137 -7.65 17.37 11.27
CA GLU A 137 -8.61 18.48 11.34
C GLU A 137 -8.05 19.80 10.76
N ASP A 138 -6.77 20.08 11.01
CA ASP A 138 -6.05 21.21 10.45
C ASP A 138 -5.84 21.07 8.94
N GLU A 139 -5.52 19.86 8.46
CA GLU A 139 -5.40 19.56 7.05
C GLU A 139 -6.75 19.74 6.31
N LEU A 140 -7.86 19.33 6.93
CA LEU A 140 -9.21 19.57 6.42
C LEU A 140 -9.55 21.06 6.40
N ALA A 141 -9.13 21.83 7.41
CA ALA A 141 -9.32 23.27 7.45
C ALA A 141 -8.56 23.98 6.32
N SER A 142 -7.32 23.56 6.04
CA SER A 142 -6.55 24.07 4.89
C SER A 142 -7.16 23.63 3.56
N LEU A 143 -7.59 22.38 3.44
CA LEU A 143 -8.25 21.87 2.24
C LEU A 143 -9.55 22.65 1.95
N LYS A 144 -10.31 23.02 2.99
CA LYS A 144 -11.54 23.82 2.86
C LYS A 144 -11.30 25.18 2.21
N GLN A 145 -10.14 25.80 2.45
CA GLN A 145 -9.81 27.11 1.86
C GLN A 145 -9.50 27.01 0.37
N LYS A 146 -8.94 25.87 -0.08
CA LYS A 146 -8.52 25.65 -1.47
C LYS A 146 -9.59 24.97 -2.33
N ALA A 147 -10.33 24.04 -1.75
CA ALA A 147 -11.23 23.17 -2.50
C ALA A 147 -12.38 23.99 -3.13
N LEU A 148 -12.81 23.55 -4.30
CA LEU A 148 -13.90 24.15 -5.07
C LEU A 148 -15.03 23.13 -5.24
N GLY A 149 -16.12 23.54 -5.88
CA GLY A 149 -17.17 22.62 -6.32
C GLY A 149 -18.49 22.74 -5.55
N PRO A 150 -19.58 22.19 -6.12
CA PRO A 150 -20.93 22.42 -5.62
C PRO A 150 -21.22 21.75 -4.26
N GLY A 151 -20.48 20.70 -3.90
CA GLY A 151 -20.65 19.98 -2.63
C GLY A 151 -19.88 20.56 -1.45
N HIS A 152 -19.21 21.71 -1.63
CA HIS A 152 -18.24 22.26 -0.66
C HIS A 152 -18.82 22.42 0.75
N ALA A 153 -19.96 23.12 0.88
CA ALA A 153 -20.56 23.40 2.19
C ALA A 153 -20.93 22.10 2.94
N ASP A 154 -21.60 21.17 2.26
CA ASP A 154 -22.06 19.91 2.86
C ASP A 154 -20.91 18.99 3.27
N PHE A 155 -19.83 18.95 2.47
CA PHE A 155 -18.65 18.13 2.77
C PHE A 155 -17.94 18.57 4.05
N PHE A 156 -17.86 19.87 4.30
CA PHE A 156 -17.16 20.43 5.47
C PHE A 156 -18.07 20.66 6.69
N GLN A 157 -19.37 20.35 6.61
CA GLN A 157 -20.28 20.42 7.75
C GLN A 157 -20.10 19.23 8.72
N ASP A 158 -19.80 18.05 8.17
CA ASP A 158 -19.54 16.81 8.92
C ASP A 158 -18.39 16.05 8.22
N PRO A 159 -17.15 16.55 8.40
CA PRO A 159 -16.04 16.14 7.57
C PRO A 159 -15.64 14.70 7.84
N GLN A 160 -15.60 13.92 6.77
CA GLN A 160 -15.01 12.58 6.80
C GLN A 160 -13.49 12.71 6.79
N GLN A 161 -12.80 11.88 7.58
CA GLN A 161 -11.33 11.94 7.67
C GLN A 161 -10.63 10.98 6.73
N ASN A 162 -11.26 9.86 6.36
CA ASN A 162 -10.60 8.78 5.60
C ASN A 162 -11.27 8.56 4.25
N PHE A 163 -10.46 8.49 3.19
CA PHE A 163 -10.91 8.35 1.82
C PHE A 163 -10.11 7.31 1.05
N VAL A 164 -10.74 6.72 0.03
CA VAL A 164 -10.06 5.92 -1.00
C VAL A 164 -10.27 6.56 -2.37
N GLY A 165 -9.16 6.91 -3.00
CA GLY A 165 -9.03 7.41 -4.35
C GLY A 165 -9.06 6.30 -5.38
N SER A 166 -9.72 6.54 -6.50
CA SER A 166 -9.68 5.70 -7.70
C SER A 166 -9.75 6.52 -8.97
N SER A 167 -9.17 6.01 -10.06
CA SER A 167 -9.21 6.67 -11.36
C SER A 167 -10.64 6.67 -11.93
N TYR A 168 -11.13 7.84 -12.31
CA TYR A 168 -12.45 8.03 -12.91
C TYR A 168 -12.41 9.21 -13.89
N ALA A 169 -12.69 8.93 -15.17
CA ALA A 169 -12.74 9.94 -16.23
C ALA A 169 -11.51 10.88 -16.28
N GLY A 170 -10.31 10.31 -16.11
CA GLY A 170 -9.04 11.07 -16.11
C GLY A 170 -8.74 11.83 -14.81
N LYS A 171 -9.63 11.79 -13.82
CA LYS A 171 -9.45 12.36 -12.47
C LYS A 171 -9.16 11.25 -11.45
N LEU A 172 -8.62 11.62 -10.29
CA LEU A 172 -8.63 10.75 -9.11
C LEU A 172 -9.85 11.11 -8.25
N ARG A 173 -10.84 10.22 -8.16
CA ARG A 173 -12.03 10.42 -7.32
C ARG A 173 -11.86 9.70 -5.99
N PHE A 174 -11.91 10.47 -4.91
CA PHE A 174 -11.82 10.02 -3.54
C PHE A 174 -13.20 9.93 -2.90
N LYS A 175 -13.50 8.78 -2.27
CA LYS A 175 -14.76 8.55 -1.56
C LYS A 175 -14.48 8.18 -0.12
N ALA A 176 -15.29 8.71 0.81
CA ALA A 176 -15.19 8.43 2.23
C ALA A 176 -15.41 6.94 2.55
N ILE A 177 -14.64 6.43 3.50
CA ILE A 177 -14.64 5.00 3.90
C ILE A 177 -14.92 4.77 5.40
N GLY A 178 -15.25 5.81 6.15
CA GLY A 178 -15.48 5.72 7.60
C GLY A 178 -14.19 5.51 8.39
N THR A 179 -14.21 4.66 9.43
CA THR A 179 -13.16 4.59 10.48
C THR A 179 -12.32 3.31 10.48
N LYS A 180 -12.29 2.53 9.40
CA LYS A 180 -11.62 1.20 9.36
C LYS A 180 -10.44 1.14 8.36
N PRO A 181 -9.36 1.92 8.55
CA PRO A 181 -8.26 2.02 7.58
C PRO A 181 -7.56 0.69 7.30
N HIS A 182 -7.36 -0.13 8.34
CA HIS A 182 -6.71 -1.45 8.19
C HIS A 182 -7.52 -2.43 7.35
N ALA A 183 -8.83 -2.53 7.60
CA ALA A 183 -9.70 -3.43 6.85
C ALA A 183 -9.78 -2.99 5.38
N ILE A 184 -9.89 -1.69 5.14
CA ILE A 184 -9.94 -1.14 3.79
C ILE A 184 -8.63 -1.32 3.03
N ALA A 185 -7.47 -1.26 3.68
CA ALA A 185 -6.20 -1.54 3.02
C ALA A 185 -6.14 -2.97 2.47
N TRP A 186 -6.58 -3.98 3.24
CA TRP A 186 -6.61 -5.37 2.78
C TRP A 186 -7.67 -5.61 1.70
N GLU A 187 -8.82 -4.95 1.78
CA GLU A 187 -9.83 -4.98 0.71
C GLU A 187 -9.28 -4.38 -0.59
N ASN A 188 -8.60 -3.23 -0.50
CA ASN A 188 -7.91 -2.62 -1.63
C ASN A 188 -6.82 -3.54 -2.18
N ALA A 189 -6.09 -4.26 -1.32
CA ALA A 189 -5.12 -5.27 -1.73
C ALA A 189 -5.77 -6.36 -2.57
N HIS A 190 -6.88 -6.91 -2.08
CA HIS A 190 -7.62 -7.97 -2.73
C HIS A 190 -8.10 -7.53 -4.12
N ILE A 191 -8.72 -6.35 -4.21
CA ILE A 191 -9.17 -5.76 -5.48
C ILE A 191 -8.00 -5.55 -6.44
N THR A 192 -6.88 -5.01 -5.93
CA THR A 192 -5.70 -4.68 -6.73
C THR A 192 -5.02 -5.93 -7.26
N ILE A 193 -4.74 -6.91 -6.40
CA ILE A 193 -4.12 -8.19 -6.78
C ILE A 193 -5.02 -8.93 -7.76
N ARG A 194 -6.33 -9.01 -7.49
CA ARG A 194 -7.27 -9.64 -8.43
C ARG A 194 -7.24 -8.98 -9.81
N LYS A 195 -7.14 -7.64 -9.89
CA LYS A 195 -7.03 -6.90 -11.16
C LYS A 195 -5.70 -7.17 -11.87
N ILE A 196 -4.58 -7.12 -11.15
CA ILE A 196 -3.24 -7.40 -11.71
C ILE A 196 -3.20 -8.81 -12.32
N PHE A 197 -3.84 -9.77 -11.67
CA PHE A 197 -3.81 -11.19 -12.06
C PHE A 197 -5.11 -11.69 -12.73
N GLU A 198 -6.02 -10.81 -13.20
CA GLU A 198 -7.39 -11.15 -13.67
C GLU A 198 -7.42 -12.21 -14.79
N LYS A 199 -6.31 -12.42 -15.50
CA LYS A 199 -6.17 -13.40 -16.58
C LYS A 199 -5.02 -14.40 -16.36
N LYS A 200 -4.51 -14.49 -15.14
CA LYS A 200 -3.36 -15.33 -14.79
C LYS A 200 -3.82 -16.50 -13.92
N GLU A 201 -3.81 -17.70 -14.47
CA GLU A 201 -4.10 -18.96 -13.75
C GLU A 201 -2.88 -19.47 -12.97
N TRP A 202 -2.15 -18.55 -12.37
CA TRP A 202 -0.91 -18.84 -11.67
C TRP A 202 -1.23 -19.32 -10.27
N LEU A 203 -0.82 -20.55 -9.92
CA LEU A 203 -1.11 -21.16 -8.62
C LEU A 203 -0.83 -20.23 -7.43
N ASP A 204 0.32 -19.56 -7.46
CA ASP A 204 0.74 -18.57 -6.46
C ASP A 204 -0.19 -17.35 -6.43
N ALA A 205 -0.55 -16.78 -7.57
CA ALA A 205 -1.48 -15.65 -7.64
C ALA A 205 -2.89 -16.01 -7.17
N THR A 206 -3.41 -17.17 -7.60
CA THR A 206 -4.70 -17.69 -7.15
C THR A 206 -4.71 -17.90 -5.64
N TYR A 207 -3.62 -18.43 -5.09
CA TYR A 207 -3.52 -18.68 -3.66
C TYR A 207 -3.42 -17.38 -2.85
N TYR A 208 -2.60 -16.40 -3.24
CA TYR A 208 -2.57 -15.09 -2.56
C TYR A 208 -3.93 -14.39 -2.62
N THR A 209 -4.63 -14.47 -3.75
CA THR A 209 -5.98 -13.91 -3.90
C THR A 209 -6.98 -14.62 -2.96
N LYS A 210 -6.88 -15.95 -2.84
CA LYS A 210 -7.68 -16.73 -1.90
C LYS A 210 -7.41 -16.31 -0.44
N LEU A 211 -6.15 -16.16 -0.05
CA LEU A 211 -5.77 -15.76 1.31
C LEU A 211 -6.32 -14.36 1.69
N LEU A 212 -6.44 -13.45 0.72
CA LEU A 212 -7.01 -12.11 0.97
C LEU A 212 -8.54 -12.11 1.05
N SER A 213 -9.21 -13.04 0.36
CA SER A 213 -10.67 -13.15 0.37
C SER A 213 -11.21 -13.99 1.53
N ASP A 214 -10.38 -14.85 2.13
CA ASP A 214 -10.76 -15.69 3.27
C ASP A 214 -10.63 -14.94 4.61
N PRO A 215 -11.74 -14.66 5.32
CA PRO A 215 -11.70 -13.95 6.60
C PRO A 215 -10.91 -14.68 7.69
N GLU A 216 -10.84 -16.01 7.65
CA GLU A 216 -10.10 -16.85 8.61
C GLU A 216 -8.59 -16.78 8.38
N GLN A 217 -8.17 -16.47 7.14
CA GLN A 217 -6.76 -16.32 6.75
C GLN A 217 -6.31 -14.86 6.64
N SER A 218 -7.21 -13.90 6.91
CA SER A 218 -6.87 -12.49 6.79
C SER A 218 -5.69 -12.12 7.69
N PRO A 219 -4.64 -11.44 7.18
CA PRO A 219 -3.47 -11.06 7.98
C PRO A 219 -3.83 -10.25 9.23
N SER A 220 -4.89 -9.43 9.15
CA SER A 220 -5.40 -8.66 10.30
C SER A 220 -5.93 -9.56 11.41
N ARG A 221 -6.67 -10.62 11.07
CA ARG A 221 -7.21 -11.56 12.05
C ARG A 221 -6.10 -12.35 12.71
N ILE A 222 -5.17 -12.89 11.91
CA ILE A 222 -3.99 -13.62 12.41
C ILE A 222 -3.25 -12.75 13.42
N ARG A 223 -2.88 -11.52 13.03
CA ARG A 223 -2.18 -10.57 13.90
C ARG A 223 -2.97 -10.26 15.18
N ASN A 224 -4.29 -10.05 15.08
CA ASN A 224 -5.12 -9.74 16.25
C ASN A 224 -5.19 -10.92 17.25
N ILE A 225 -5.21 -12.16 16.75
CA ILE A 225 -5.24 -13.34 17.61
C ILE A 225 -3.93 -13.47 18.36
N TRP A 226 -2.82 -13.38 17.62
CA TRP A 226 -1.47 -13.46 18.17
C TRP A 226 -1.15 -12.33 19.15
N ASN A 227 -1.67 -11.12 18.91
CA ASN A 227 -1.32 -9.95 19.72
C ASN A 227 -2.30 -9.67 20.88
N TYR A 228 -3.61 -9.90 20.69
CA TYR A 228 -4.64 -9.43 21.63
C TYR A 228 -5.47 -10.53 22.28
N ARG A 229 -5.59 -11.72 21.66
CA ARG A 229 -6.53 -12.76 22.16
C ARG A 229 -5.85 -13.93 22.86
N ARG A 230 -4.59 -14.23 22.53
CA ARG A 230 -3.87 -15.41 23.03
C ARG A 230 -2.60 -14.96 23.76
N SER A 231 -2.73 -14.67 25.04
CA SER A 231 -1.57 -14.29 25.89
C SER A 231 -0.54 -15.42 26.00
N ASP A 232 -0.97 -16.68 25.89
CA ASP A 232 -0.10 -17.85 25.85
C ASP A 232 0.85 -17.88 24.64
N TYR A 233 0.55 -17.12 23.58
CA TYR A 233 1.43 -17.01 22.40
C TYR A 233 2.67 -16.14 22.64
N PHE A 234 2.80 -15.51 23.82
CA PHE A 234 4.03 -14.86 24.26
C PHE A 234 4.97 -15.82 25.02
N GLY A 235 4.59 -17.09 25.20
CA GLY A 235 5.40 -18.13 25.82
C GLY A 235 5.77 -19.27 24.85
N ALA A 236 6.16 -20.41 25.41
CA ALA A 236 6.64 -21.58 24.64
C ALA A 236 5.63 -22.05 23.57
N THR A 237 4.33 -22.04 23.87
CA THR A 237 3.27 -22.39 22.92
C THR A 237 3.30 -21.53 21.65
N GLY A 238 3.51 -20.21 21.79
CA GLY A 238 3.64 -19.31 20.65
C GLY A 238 4.91 -19.56 19.85
N GLU A 239 6.03 -19.81 20.51
CA GLU A 239 7.30 -20.12 19.85
C GLU A 239 7.23 -21.41 19.03
N ASP A 240 6.57 -22.46 19.57
CA ASP A 240 6.37 -23.71 18.85
C ASP A 240 5.49 -23.53 17.61
N HIS A 241 4.38 -22.80 17.73
CA HIS A 241 3.52 -22.49 16.58
C HIS A 241 4.18 -21.57 15.55
N ALA A 242 5.11 -20.70 15.97
CA ALA A 242 5.78 -19.74 15.09
C ALA A 242 7.07 -20.29 14.45
N ARG A 243 7.45 -21.54 14.72
CA ARG A 243 8.72 -22.11 14.24
C ARG A 243 8.85 -22.08 12.72
N GLU A 244 7.81 -22.51 11.99
CA GLU A 244 7.81 -22.45 10.52
C GLU A 244 7.81 -20.99 10.04
N PHE A 245 6.99 -20.12 10.65
CA PHE A 245 6.98 -18.68 10.36
C PHE A 245 8.38 -18.05 10.45
N ARG A 246 9.13 -18.34 11.52
CA ARG A 246 10.50 -17.85 11.74
C ARG A 246 11.47 -18.30 10.65
N SER A 247 11.28 -19.50 10.10
CA SER A 247 12.11 -20.02 9.01
C SER A 247 11.83 -19.35 7.66
N ILE A 248 10.65 -18.76 7.50
CA ILE A 248 10.20 -18.12 6.25
C ILE A 248 10.57 -16.63 6.20
N ILE A 249 10.40 -15.90 7.30
CA ILE A 249 10.74 -14.48 7.35
C ILE A 249 12.22 -14.29 7.02
N GLY A 250 12.55 -13.30 6.19
CA GLY A 250 13.88 -13.02 5.67
C GLY A 250 14.41 -14.11 4.72
N ASN A 251 13.54 -14.91 4.13
CA ASN A 251 13.85 -16.00 3.21
C ASN A 251 12.79 -16.08 2.09
N HIS A 252 12.99 -15.27 1.06
CA HIS A 252 12.07 -15.15 -0.08
C HIS A 252 11.80 -16.49 -0.80
N ASP A 253 12.83 -17.32 -0.98
CA ASP A 253 12.67 -18.62 -1.64
C ASP A 253 11.90 -19.60 -0.74
N GLY A 254 12.15 -19.55 0.58
CA GLY A 254 11.38 -20.29 1.59
C GLY A 254 9.90 -19.92 1.59
N ALA A 255 9.58 -18.62 1.49
CA ALA A 255 8.20 -18.15 1.38
C ALA A 255 7.51 -18.66 0.12
N TYR A 256 8.20 -18.60 -1.02
CA TYR A 256 7.66 -19.11 -2.28
C TYR A 256 7.45 -20.63 -2.24
N ALA A 257 8.40 -21.38 -1.70
CA ALA A 257 8.28 -22.82 -1.52
C ALA A 257 7.10 -23.16 -0.59
N TRP A 258 6.94 -22.44 0.52
CA TRP A 258 5.82 -22.60 1.43
C TRP A 258 4.48 -22.38 0.73
N THR A 259 4.32 -21.27 -0.01
CA THR A 259 3.11 -20.93 -0.76
C THR A 259 2.75 -22.04 -1.75
N ARG A 260 3.72 -22.59 -2.48
CA ARG A 260 3.47 -23.70 -3.42
C ARG A 260 3.06 -25.00 -2.72
N ARG A 261 3.68 -25.34 -1.57
CA ARG A 261 3.33 -26.55 -0.80
C ARG A 261 1.94 -26.47 -0.18
N LYS A 262 1.53 -25.27 0.26
CA LYS A 262 0.26 -25.05 0.99
C LYS A 262 -0.91 -24.65 0.10
N ALA A 263 -0.70 -24.45 -1.21
CA ALA A 263 -1.75 -24.09 -2.15
C ALA A 263 -2.87 -25.14 -2.18
N GLY A 264 -3.86 -24.97 -1.29
CA GLY A 264 -4.98 -25.90 -1.09
C GLY A 264 -5.24 -26.36 0.35
N SER A 265 -4.32 -26.13 1.32
CA SER A 265 -4.38 -26.75 2.65
C SER A 265 -3.84 -25.89 3.79
N THR A 266 -4.17 -24.59 3.81
CA THR A 266 -3.82 -23.70 4.93
C THR A 266 -4.72 -23.91 6.13
N TYR A 267 -4.11 -24.08 7.31
CA TYR A 267 -4.86 -24.10 8.57
C TYR A 267 -5.36 -22.70 8.91
N PRO A 268 -6.57 -22.54 9.49
CA PRO A 268 -7.02 -21.25 9.98
C PRO A 268 -5.97 -20.61 10.87
N MET A 269 -5.71 -19.32 10.66
CA MET A 269 -4.87 -18.49 11.53
C MET A 269 -3.36 -18.79 11.49
N ASP A 270 -2.86 -19.44 10.43
CA ASP A 270 -1.44 -19.78 10.28
C ASP A 270 -0.56 -18.51 10.13
N PRO A 271 0.38 -18.22 11.05
CA PRO A 271 1.24 -17.04 10.97
C PRO A 271 2.11 -17.02 9.71
N CYS A 272 2.37 -18.16 9.08
CA CYS A 272 3.14 -18.24 7.84
C CYS A 272 2.46 -17.49 6.68
N VAL A 273 1.14 -17.26 6.74
CA VAL A 273 0.43 -16.38 5.79
C VAL A 273 0.99 -14.95 5.86
N ILE A 274 1.21 -14.42 7.07
CA ILE A 274 1.82 -13.10 7.26
C ILE A 274 3.24 -13.08 6.70
N ALA A 275 4.02 -14.14 6.93
CA ALA A 275 5.36 -14.24 6.37
C ALA A 275 5.34 -14.25 4.84
N ALA A 276 4.47 -15.06 4.23
CA ALA A 276 4.33 -15.13 2.78
C ALA A 276 4.01 -13.76 2.16
N PHE A 277 3.05 -13.01 2.73
CA PHE A 277 2.75 -11.66 2.27
C PHE A 277 3.88 -10.67 2.52
N CYS A 278 4.51 -10.72 3.70
CA CYS A 278 5.64 -9.86 4.05
C CYS A 278 6.76 -10.02 3.02
N GLU A 279 7.21 -11.25 2.79
CA GLU A 279 8.28 -11.58 1.85
C GLU A 279 7.92 -11.25 0.40
N ALA A 280 6.71 -11.62 -0.04
CA ALA A 280 6.33 -11.45 -1.43
C ALA A 280 6.10 -9.97 -1.81
N LEU A 281 5.44 -9.20 -0.94
CA LEU A 281 5.10 -7.81 -1.21
C LEU A 281 6.28 -6.88 -0.94
N SER A 282 7.06 -7.08 0.13
CA SER A 282 8.22 -6.24 0.39
C SER A 282 9.24 -6.38 -0.73
N LEU A 283 9.53 -7.61 -1.18
CA LEU A 283 10.43 -7.86 -2.30
C LEU A 283 9.99 -7.15 -3.58
N ALA A 284 8.69 -7.21 -3.90
CA ALA A 284 8.15 -6.58 -5.11
C ALA A 284 8.23 -5.05 -5.04
N ILE A 285 7.90 -4.45 -3.89
CA ILE A 285 7.93 -2.99 -3.70
C ILE A 285 9.35 -2.45 -3.68
N LEU A 286 10.30 -3.18 -3.07
CA LEU A 286 11.70 -2.78 -3.03
C LEU A 286 12.37 -2.91 -4.41
N ASP A 287 12.08 -3.95 -5.18
CA ASP A 287 12.52 -4.05 -6.59
C ASP A 287 11.98 -2.89 -7.43
N ALA A 288 10.69 -2.60 -7.29
CA ALA A 288 10.08 -1.47 -7.99
C ALA A 288 10.68 -0.12 -7.57
N TYR A 289 11.02 0.04 -6.29
CA TYR A 289 11.73 1.22 -5.79
C TYR A 289 13.10 1.39 -6.44
N ASP A 290 13.95 0.36 -6.41
CA ASP A 290 15.31 0.45 -6.95
C ASP A 290 15.30 0.73 -8.47
N ARG A 291 14.37 0.10 -9.20
CA ARG A 291 14.18 0.34 -10.64
C ARG A 291 13.60 1.72 -10.93
N ALA A 292 12.70 2.22 -10.10
CA ALA A 292 12.15 3.57 -10.24
C ALA A 292 13.22 4.65 -10.03
N ILE A 293 14.12 4.48 -9.05
CA ILE A 293 15.26 5.37 -8.89
C ILE A 293 16.09 5.42 -10.17
N SER A 294 16.39 4.27 -10.77
CA SER A 294 17.14 4.20 -12.04
C SER A 294 16.44 4.91 -13.20
N ILE A 295 15.11 4.77 -13.32
CA ILE A 295 14.30 5.45 -14.33
C ILE A 295 14.37 6.98 -14.16
N LEU A 296 14.29 7.46 -12.93
CA LEU A 296 14.28 8.88 -12.62
C LEU A 296 15.67 9.51 -12.81
N THR A 297 16.74 8.84 -12.38
CA THR A 297 18.11 9.33 -12.55
C THR A 297 18.62 9.28 -13.98
N ALA A 298 18.08 8.40 -14.83
CA ALA A 298 18.47 8.34 -16.25
C ALA A 298 17.97 9.55 -17.07
N ARG A 299 17.16 10.42 -16.45
CA ARG A 299 16.59 11.62 -17.07
C ARG A 299 17.29 12.92 -16.63
N ASP A 300 18.15 12.84 -15.62
CA ASP A 300 19.00 13.93 -15.14
C ASP A 300 20.32 13.98 -15.95
#